data_AF-A0A436WH94-F1
#
_entry.id   AF-A0A436WH94-F1
#
_cell.length_a   1.000
_cell.length_b   1.000
_cell.length_c   1.000
_cell.angle_alpha   90.00
_cell.angle_beta   90.00
_cell.angle_gamma   90.00
#
_symmetry.space_group_name_H-M   'P 1'
#
loop_
_entity.id
_entity.type
_entity.pdbx_description
1 polymer ?
#
loop_
_entity_poly.entity_id
_entity_poly.type
_entity_poly.pdbx_seq_one_letter_code
_entity_poly.pdbx_strand_id
1 'polypeptide(L)'
;MLMLNRFTGFGVRRASGGGGGTDPHFANVVLLLGFEGSDGSTSTTDESPSAHSFTFNGNSQLDTAQAAFGVSSCLFDGTGDYL
;
A
#
# COMPACT_ATOMS: atom_id res chain seq x y z
N MET A 1 -0.43 -10.87 49.51
CA MET A 1 -0.02 -10.37 48.19
C MET A 1 1.24 -11.12 47.76
N LEU A 2 1.07 -12.20 47.00
CA LEU A 2 2.17 -13.08 46.56
C LEU A 2 2.21 -13.03 45.03
N MET A 3 3.23 -12.41 44.47
CA MET A 3 3.45 -12.32 43.03
C MET A 3 4.13 -13.62 42.57
N LEU A 4 3.40 -14.48 41.86
CA LEU A 4 3.94 -15.73 41.32
C LEU A 4 4.60 -15.45 39.96
N ASN A 5 5.93 -15.34 39.95
CA ASN A 5 6.71 -15.15 38.73
C ASN A 5 7.22 -16.51 38.21
N ARG A 6 6.40 -17.25 37.45
CA ARG A 6 6.85 -18.43 36.68
C ARG A 6 5.94 -18.66 35.46
N PHE A 7 6.48 -18.51 34.26
CA PHE A 7 6.61 -19.63 33.33
C PHE A 7 7.60 -19.24 32.21
N THR A 8 8.68 -20.01 32.16
CA THR A 8 9.62 -20.10 31.06
C THR A 8 8.92 -20.58 29.78
N GLY A 9 9.26 -19.98 28.64
CA GLY A 9 9.28 -20.65 27.34
C GLY A 9 7.93 -21.11 26.79
N PHE A 10 7.32 -20.28 25.94
CA PHE A 10 6.62 -20.80 24.77
C PHE A 10 7.24 -20.10 23.56
N GLY A 11 7.93 -20.88 22.74
CA GLY A 11 8.51 -20.39 21.50
C GLY A 11 7.38 -19.83 20.64
N VAL A 12 7.27 -18.50 20.59
CA VAL A 12 6.61 -17.85 19.47
C VAL A 12 7.60 -17.98 18.33
N ARG A 13 7.52 -19.11 17.62
CA ARG A 13 7.82 -19.14 16.20
C ARG A 13 6.93 -18.04 15.63
N ARG A 14 7.41 -16.79 15.56
CA ARG A 14 6.71 -15.80 14.75
C ARG A 14 6.78 -16.41 13.37
N ALA A 15 5.59 -16.80 12.90
CA ALA A 15 5.43 -17.52 11.65
C ALA A 15 6.36 -16.89 10.61
N SER A 16 7.06 -17.73 9.86
CA SER A 16 7.55 -17.37 8.54
C SER A 16 6.31 -17.09 7.67
N GLY A 17 5.64 -15.98 7.96
CA GLY A 17 4.52 -15.45 7.21
C GLY A 17 5.11 -14.45 6.24
N GLY A 18 5.44 -14.94 5.04
CA GLY A 18 6.01 -14.14 3.96
C GLY A 18 6.86 -15.04 3.08
N GLY A 19 6.45 -15.41 1.88
CA GLY A 19 5.27 -15.01 1.14
C GLY A 19 4.97 -16.05 0.05
N GLY A 20 3.84 -15.83 -0.62
CA GLY A 20 3.68 -16.36 -1.98
C GLY A 20 4.93 -16.00 -2.79
N GLY A 21 5.31 -16.90 -3.70
CA GLY A 21 6.59 -16.84 -4.41
C GLY A 21 7.00 -15.42 -4.76
N THR A 22 8.16 -15.00 -4.26
CA THR A 22 8.80 -13.75 -4.66
C THR A 22 8.81 -13.70 -6.17
N ASP A 23 8.14 -12.71 -6.75
CA ASP A 23 8.18 -12.47 -8.19
C ASP A 23 9.65 -12.20 -8.57
N PRO A 24 10.31 -13.11 -9.32
CA PRO A 24 11.71 -12.94 -9.69
C PRO A 24 11.94 -11.71 -10.58
N HIS A 25 10.87 -11.18 -11.18
CA HIS A 25 10.88 -10.05 -12.08
C HIS A 25 10.30 -8.77 -11.44
N PHE A 26 10.09 -8.73 -10.13
CA PHE A 26 9.63 -7.52 -9.43
C PHE A 26 10.55 -6.31 -9.70
N ALA A 27 11.86 -6.54 -9.83
CA ALA A 27 12.83 -5.49 -10.18
C ALA A 27 12.67 -4.95 -11.61
N ASN A 28 11.96 -5.66 -12.49
CA ASN A 28 11.66 -5.24 -13.86
C ASN A 28 10.32 -4.50 -13.96
N VAL A 29 9.58 -4.38 -12.85
CA VAL A 29 8.38 -3.56 -12.80
C VAL A 29 8.82 -2.11 -12.90
N VAL A 30 8.41 -1.45 -13.99
CA VAL A 30 8.74 -0.04 -14.25
C VAL A 30 7.65 0.90 -13.70
N LEU A 31 6.46 0.35 -13.46
CA LEU A 31 5.32 1.10 -12.93
C LEU A 31 4.46 0.19 -12.05
N LEU A 32 4.29 0.59 -10.80
CA LEU A 32 3.44 0.02 -9.78
C LEU A 32 2.79 1.18 -9.04
N LEU A 33 1.47 1.32 -9.14
CA LEU A 33 0.72 2.38 -8.46
C LEU A 33 -0.27 1.75 -7.48
N GLY A 34 0.02 1.85 -6.20
CA GLY A 34 -0.84 1.37 -5.11
C GLY A 34 -2.03 2.29 -4.84
N PHE A 35 -1.92 3.58 -5.18
CA PHE A 35 -2.93 4.60 -4.90
C PHE A 35 -3.24 4.77 -3.41
N GLU A 36 -2.23 4.58 -2.56
CA GLU A 36 -2.33 4.74 -1.12
C GLU A 36 -1.98 6.17 -0.72
N GLY A 37 -2.88 6.84 0.00
CA GLY A 37 -2.65 8.22 0.42
C GLY A 37 -3.81 8.83 1.20
N SER A 38 -3.71 10.14 1.43
CA SER A 38 -4.78 10.91 2.06
C SER A 38 -5.83 11.32 1.05
N ASP A 39 -7.05 11.45 1.55
CA ASP A 39 -8.20 11.97 0.81
C ASP A 39 -7.88 13.32 0.17
N GLY A 40 -8.17 13.44 -1.12
CA GLY A 40 -7.91 14.63 -1.92
C GLY A 40 -6.48 14.79 -2.43
N SER A 41 -5.60 13.78 -2.30
CA SER A 41 -4.25 13.87 -2.85
C SER A 41 -4.26 13.87 -4.38
N THR A 42 -3.62 14.86 -4.99
CA THR A 42 -3.49 15.02 -6.45
C THR A 42 -2.12 14.58 -6.99
N SER A 43 -1.32 13.89 -6.18
CA SER A 43 -0.08 13.25 -6.63
C SER A 43 0.15 11.92 -5.93
N THR A 44 0.86 11.03 -6.59
CA THR A 44 1.33 9.77 -6.00
C THR A 44 2.74 9.43 -6.50
N THR A 45 3.45 8.58 -5.76
CA THR A 45 4.75 8.06 -6.18
C THR A 45 4.62 6.57 -6.40
N ASP A 46 5.12 6.11 -7.54
CA ASP A 46 5.21 4.70 -7.89
C ASP A 46 6.04 3.91 -6.87
N GLU A 47 5.55 2.74 -6.48
CA GLU A 47 6.21 1.85 -5.53
C GLU A 47 7.24 0.91 -6.18
N SER A 48 7.43 1.00 -7.50
CA SER A 48 8.50 0.29 -8.20
C SER A 48 9.89 0.85 -7.85
N PRO A 49 10.97 0.12 -8.18
CA PRO A 49 12.34 0.63 -8.03
C PRO A 49 12.62 1.93 -8.79
N SER A 50 11.81 2.29 -9.79
CA SER A 50 11.97 3.51 -10.59
C SER A 50 11.43 4.76 -9.87
N ALA A 51 10.53 4.58 -8.90
CA ALA A 51 9.99 5.64 -8.03
C ALA A 51 9.52 6.90 -8.78
N HIS A 52 8.80 6.71 -9.88
CA HIS A 52 8.28 7.83 -10.68
C HIS A 52 7.19 8.60 -9.93
N SER A 53 7.25 9.93 -9.95
CA SER A 53 6.19 10.78 -9.41
C SER A 53 5.12 11.05 -10.46
N PHE A 54 3.87 10.76 -10.13
CA PHE A 54 2.69 11.02 -10.97
C PHE A 54 1.82 12.11 -10.35
N THR A 55 1.21 12.91 -11.21
CA THR A 55 0.27 13.97 -10.83
C THR A 55 -1.07 13.67 -11.48
N PHE A 56 -2.13 13.70 -10.70
CA PHE A 56 -3.48 13.51 -11.19
C PHE A 56 -3.99 14.82 -11.79
N ASN A 57 -4.54 14.74 -13.00
CA ASN A 57 -5.13 15.84 -13.74
C ASN A 57 -6.63 15.59 -13.92
N GLY A 58 -7.43 16.65 -14.04
CA GLY A 58 -8.84 16.55 -14.42
C GLY A 58 -9.87 16.50 -13.31
N ASN A 59 -9.46 16.65 -12.05
CA ASN A 59 -10.20 16.40 -10.78
C ASN A 59 -10.00 14.99 -10.21
N SER A 60 -9.29 14.13 -10.92
CA SER A 60 -8.78 12.88 -10.35
C SER A 60 -7.94 13.15 -9.10
N GLN A 61 -8.18 12.33 -8.07
CA GLN A 61 -7.53 12.43 -6.77
C GLN A 61 -7.60 11.07 -6.07
N LEU A 62 -6.80 10.89 -5.02
CA LEU A 62 -7.00 9.78 -4.10
C LEU A 62 -8.25 10.04 -3.24
N ASP A 63 -9.10 9.04 -3.11
CA ASP A 63 -10.31 9.07 -2.31
C ASP A 63 -10.30 7.94 -1.28
N THR A 64 -10.68 8.28 -0.05
CA THR A 64 -10.77 7.33 1.07
C THR A 64 -12.20 6.90 1.38
N ALA A 65 -13.20 7.52 0.74
CA ALA A 65 -14.60 7.16 0.93
C ALA A 65 -14.89 5.77 0.33
N GLN A 66 -14.18 5.38 -0.73
CA GLN A 66 -14.24 4.04 -1.30
C GLN A 66 -12.84 3.46 -1.52
N ALA A 67 -12.55 2.32 -0.89
CA ALA A 67 -11.33 1.56 -1.11
C ALA A 67 -11.61 0.05 -1.07
N ALA A 68 -11.18 -0.68 -2.11
CA ALA A 68 -11.29 -2.14 -2.15
C ALA A 68 -10.09 -2.83 -1.49
N PHE A 69 -8.93 -2.16 -1.52
CA PHE A 69 -7.65 -2.60 -0.97
C PHE A 69 -6.99 -1.39 -0.29
N GLY A 70 -6.19 -1.64 0.75
CA GLY A 70 -5.45 -0.57 1.42
C GLY A 70 -6.33 0.45 2.14
N VAL A 71 -5.93 1.72 2.10
CA VAL A 71 -6.58 2.85 2.77
C VAL A 71 -7.32 3.81 1.81
N SER A 72 -6.99 3.81 0.52
CA SER A 72 -7.61 4.70 -0.47
C SER A 72 -7.68 4.05 -1.86
N SER A 73 -8.42 4.67 -2.78
CA SER A 73 -8.38 4.35 -4.20
C SER A 73 -8.25 5.61 -5.04
N CYS A 74 -7.93 5.47 -6.32
CA CYS A 74 -7.94 6.61 -7.24
C CYS A 74 -9.37 6.87 -7.73
N LEU A 75 -9.86 8.08 -7.48
CA LEU A 75 -11.14 8.57 -7.96
C LEU A 75 -11.00 9.09 -9.39
N PHE A 76 -11.87 8.56 -10.26
CA PHE A 76 -12.11 9.04 -11.61
C PHE A 76 -13.60 9.35 -11.70
N ASP A 77 -13.96 10.63 -11.66
CA ASP A 77 -15.35 11.09 -11.59
C ASP A 77 -15.98 11.31 -12.97
N GLY A 78 -15.17 11.34 -14.02
CA GLY A 78 -15.64 11.34 -15.40
C GLY A 78 -14.74 12.07 -16.37
N THR A 79 -15.27 13.11 -17.00
CA THR A 79 -14.62 13.69 -18.19
C THR A 79 -13.41 14.54 -17.82
N GLY A 80 -12.25 14.14 -18.31
CA GLY A 80 -11.02 14.92 -18.21
C GLY A 80 -9.99 14.36 -17.25
N ASP A 81 -10.28 13.24 -16.58
CA ASP A 81 -9.38 12.60 -15.63
C ASP A 81 -8.26 11.80 -16.30
N TYR A 82 -7.01 12.08 -15.92
CA TYR A 82 -5.83 11.31 -16.34
C TYR A 82 -4.64 11.50 -15.39
N LEU A 83 -3.59 10.68 -15.56
CA LEU A 83 -2.31 10.75 -14.86
C LEU A 83 -1.16 11.13 -15.80
#